data_AF-A0A813KQV7-F1
#
_entry.id   AF-A0A813KQV7-F1
#
_cell.length_a   1.000
_cell.length_b   1.000
_cell.length_c   1.000
_cell.angle_alpha   90.00
_cell.angle_beta   90.00
_cell.angle_gamma   90.00
#
_symmetry.space_group_name_H-M   'P 1'
#
loop_
_entity.id
_entity.type
_entity.pdbx_description
1 polymer ?
#
loop_
_entity_poly.entity_id
_entity_poly.type
_entity_poly.pdbx_seq_one_letter_code
_entity_poly.pdbx_strand_id
1 'polypeptide(L)'
;REMKCICGATEQITDRSRSSTLIVCRVCNCSLHSACVKNALSKMTPDEFVCPPCRLDRVDEFHPTVGPGLLRHNYASCASSPFSLTFTAQAAQWKKQLWAVHLRAVLVSGGDLSGPAWPHKVQGKLNGRQCVAIDPPKHLHVRREQCYNLTPLLKQGANTLELRFFPSPDRRKDEPEENYCVGVVLTRPRSVASILARIRTRSTETVASGRARVERLLLEQVAKDEAGQQDECAVTGNFGRTLRPACPVSHCPIEEAAIGRHCNHVQVFDLQAYIAVNQRMRSLDKRWTCPVCSLPLRPDDVVMHPFAQGILDTLRGDEDLVEAIVFNEDCSWSTVSAVKEKEENGDEEGEGGGSSELIALSDSE
;
A
#
# COMPACT_ATOMS: atom_id res chain seq x y z
N ARG A 1 -25.78 9.80 -13.38
CA ARG A 1 -24.40 9.74 -12.84
C ARG A 1 -23.93 11.17 -12.63
N GLU A 2 -23.26 11.50 -11.53
CA GLU A 2 -22.85 12.88 -11.24
C GLU A 2 -21.39 13.10 -11.67
N MET A 3 -21.14 14.17 -12.42
CA MET A 3 -19.79 14.66 -12.70
C MET A 3 -19.39 15.64 -11.60
N LYS A 4 -18.20 15.44 -11.01
CA LYS A 4 -17.59 16.37 -10.05
C LYS A 4 -16.11 16.50 -10.39
N CYS A 5 -15.80 17.42 -11.32
CA CYS A 5 -14.45 17.55 -11.86
C CYS A 5 -13.59 18.53 -11.05
N ILE A 6 -12.27 18.36 -11.10
CA ILE A 6 -11.30 19.24 -10.43
C ILE A 6 -11.34 20.70 -10.95
N CYS A 7 -11.90 20.93 -12.14
CA CYS A 7 -12.09 22.28 -12.70
C CYS A 7 -13.30 23.02 -12.10
N GLY A 8 -14.04 22.41 -11.16
CA GLY A 8 -15.24 22.97 -10.54
C GLY A 8 -16.55 22.62 -11.26
N ALA A 9 -16.49 22.04 -12.45
CA ALA A 9 -17.68 21.59 -13.18
C ALA A 9 -18.43 20.50 -12.39
N THR A 10 -19.72 20.75 -12.15
CA THR A 10 -20.65 19.81 -11.50
C THR A 10 -21.91 19.68 -12.34
N GLU A 11 -22.11 18.51 -12.95
CA GLU A 11 -23.19 18.28 -13.91
C GLU A 11 -23.82 16.89 -13.73
N GLN A 12 -25.10 16.75 -14.08
CA GLN A 12 -25.72 15.43 -14.22
C GLN A 12 -25.45 14.88 -15.61
N ILE A 13 -24.79 13.73 -15.68
CA ILE A 13 -24.50 13.04 -16.94
C ILE A 13 -25.77 12.40 -17.46
N THR A 14 -26.21 12.82 -18.65
CA THR A 14 -27.28 12.21 -19.43
C THR A 14 -26.69 11.28 -20.51
N ASP A 15 -27.43 10.24 -20.93
CA ASP A 15 -26.90 9.16 -21.81
C ASP A 15 -26.32 9.62 -23.16
N ARG A 16 -26.58 10.87 -23.58
CA ARG A 16 -26.05 11.46 -24.83
C ARG A 16 -24.59 11.89 -24.76
N SER A 17 -23.96 11.93 -23.58
CA SER A 17 -22.55 12.34 -23.41
C SER A 17 -21.59 11.17 -23.17
N ARG A 18 -21.86 9.99 -23.76
CA ARG A 18 -21.01 8.80 -23.61
C ARG A 18 -19.77 8.89 -24.50
N SER A 19 -18.58 9.02 -23.90
CA SER A 19 -17.76 7.84 -23.55
C SER A 19 -16.24 8.06 -23.59
N SER A 20 -15.70 9.05 -24.32
CA SER A 20 -14.24 9.14 -24.52
C SER A 20 -13.52 10.24 -23.72
N THR A 21 -14.25 11.18 -23.14
CA THR A 21 -13.68 12.37 -22.47
C THR A 21 -13.80 12.35 -20.95
N LEU A 22 -14.38 11.30 -20.38
CA LEU A 22 -14.60 11.17 -18.94
C LEU A 22 -13.89 9.94 -18.38
N ILE A 23 -13.35 10.11 -17.18
CA ILE A 23 -12.81 9.06 -16.35
C ILE A 23 -13.69 8.86 -15.12
N VAL A 24 -13.83 7.64 -14.65
CA VAL A 24 -14.63 7.30 -13.48
C VAL A 24 -13.70 6.96 -12.32
N CYS A 25 -13.95 7.54 -11.15
CA CYS A 25 -13.27 7.12 -9.95
C CYS A 25 -13.78 5.74 -9.49
N ARG A 26 -12.89 4.77 -9.31
CA ARG A 26 -13.25 3.41 -8.83
C ARG A 26 -13.83 3.36 -7.41
N VAL A 27 -13.71 4.43 -6.63
CA VAL A 27 -14.17 4.48 -5.23
C VAL A 27 -15.56 5.14 -5.11
N CYS A 28 -15.73 6.36 -5.62
CA CYS A 28 -17.01 7.08 -5.49
C CYS A 28 -17.92 7.00 -6.73
N ASN A 29 -17.45 6.40 -7.83
CA ASN A 29 -18.15 6.35 -9.12
C ASN A 29 -18.48 7.71 -9.75
N CYS A 30 -17.97 8.83 -9.19
CA CYS A 30 -18.05 10.14 -9.81
C CYS A 30 -17.19 10.20 -11.07
N SER A 31 -17.66 10.96 -12.05
CA SER A 31 -16.93 11.18 -13.30
C SER A 31 -16.16 12.50 -13.27
N LEU A 32 -15.00 12.51 -13.92
CA LEU A 32 -14.12 13.66 -14.09
C LEU A 32 -13.72 13.77 -15.57
N HIS A 33 -13.37 14.97 -16.04
CA HIS A 33 -12.80 15.13 -17.37
C HIS A 33 -11.43 14.46 -17.45
N SER A 34 -11.24 13.55 -18.42
CA SER A 34 -9.95 12.90 -18.68
C SER A 34 -8.84 13.93 -18.94
N ALA A 35 -9.16 15.04 -19.62
CA ALA A 35 -8.22 16.13 -19.87
C ALA A 35 -7.73 16.80 -18.58
N CYS A 36 -8.58 16.92 -17.56
CA CYS A 36 -8.22 17.55 -16.29
C CYS A 36 -7.28 16.65 -15.45
N VAL A 37 -7.33 15.33 -15.63
CA VAL A 37 -6.48 14.38 -14.88
C VAL A 37 -5.54 13.59 -15.78
N LYS A 38 -5.25 14.09 -16.99
CA LYS A 38 -4.41 13.43 -18.00
C LYS A 38 -3.05 12.99 -17.46
N ASN A 39 -2.45 13.82 -16.58
CA ASN A 39 -1.14 13.55 -15.99
C ASN A 39 -1.18 12.39 -14.97
N ALA A 40 -2.34 12.11 -14.38
CA ALA A 40 -2.52 10.92 -13.52
C ALA A 40 -2.68 9.66 -14.37
N LEU A 41 -3.42 9.77 -15.48
CA LEU A 41 -3.69 8.65 -16.39
C LEU A 41 -2.47 8.18 -17.17
N SER A 42 -1.42 8.99 -17.29
CA SER A 42 -0.17 8.55 -17.94
C SER A 42 0.62 7.51 -17.12
N LYS A 43 0.23 7.27 -15.86
CA LYS A 43 0.96 6.40 -14.93
C LYS A 43 0.17 5.16 -14.49
N MET A 44 -1.06 4.98 -14.94
CA MET A 44 -1.92 3.87 -14.53
C MET A 44 -3.02 3.61 -15.55
N THR A 45 -3.67 2.47 -15.38
CA THR A 45 -4.84 2.16 -16.21
C THR A 45 -6.04 3.03 -15.78
N PRO A 46 -6.92 3.41 -16.72
CA PRO A 46 -8.13 4.18 -16.41
C PRO A 46 -9.01 3.58 -15.29
N ASP A 47 -9.11 2.25 -15.22
CA ASP A 47 -9.97 1.55 -14.25
C ASP A 47 -9.44 1.60 -12.81
N GLU A 48 -8.15 1.87 -12.63
CA GLU A 48 -7.52 1.98 -11.31
C GLU A 48 -7.64 3.38 -10.70
N PHE A 49 -8.07 4.36 -11.49
CA PHE A 49 -8.05 5.76 -11.12
C PHE A 49 -8.89 6.09 -9.88
N VAL A 50 -8.27 6.77 -8.92
CA VAL A 50 -8.93 7.30 -7.72
C VAL A 50 -8.88 8.82 -7.71
N CYS A 51 -10.05 9.47 -7.63
CA CYS A 51 -10.14 10.92 -7.61
C CYS A 51 -9.48 11.51 -6.35
N PRO A 52 -8.96 12.75 -6.42
CA PRO A 52 -8.26 13.35 -5.29
C PRO A 52 -9.05 13.37 -3.96
N PRO A 53 -10.38 13.67 -3.93
CA PRO A 53 -11.17 13.57 -2.70
C PRO A 53 -11.19 12.16 -2.09
N CYS A 54 -11.38 11.11 -2.90
CA CYS A 54 -11.34 9.72 -2.41
C CYS A 54 -9.95 9.32 -1.92
N ARG A 55 -8.90 9.85 -2.56
CA ARG A 55 -7.52 9.66 -2.08
C ARG A 55 -7.33 10.32 -0.72
N LEU A 56 -7.82 11.55 -0.50
CA LEU A 56 -7.80 12.22 0.81
C LEU A 56 -8.46 11.38 1.91
N ASP A 57 -9.60 10.75 1.62
CA ASP A 57 -10.29 9.89 2.59
C ASP A 57 -9.49 8.65 2.97
N ARG A 58 -8.71 8.11 2.02
CA ARG A 58 -8.01 6.84 2.14
C ARG A 58 -6.51 6.94 2.39
N VAL A 59 -5.94 8.14 2.58
CA VAL A 59 -4.48 8.32 2.79
C VAL A 59 -3.93 7.44 3.91
N ASP A 60 -4.64 7.35 5.04
CA ASP A 60 -4.17 6.60 6.21
C ASP A 60 -5.24 5.62 6.74
N GLU A 61 -4.98 4.33 6.59
CA GLU A 61 -5.87 3.24 7.01
C GLU A 61 -5.91 3.04 8.54
N PHE A 62 -4.97 3.63 9.29
CA PHE A 62 -5.00 3.69 10.76
C PHE A 62 -5.81 4.89 11.28
N HIS A 63 -6.14 5.84 10.40
CA HIS A 63 -7.03 6.95 10.69
C HIS A 63 -8.13 7.03 9.61
N PRO A 64 -8.94 5.99 9.42
CA PRO A 64 -10.04 6.03 8.45
C PRO A 64 -11.02 7.17 8.74
N THR A 65 -11.73 7.60 7.70
CA THR A 65 -12.82 8.55 7.83
C THR A 65 -13.96 8.04 8.71
N VAL A 66 -14.67 8.98 9.35
CA VAL A 66 -15.85 8.69 10.18
C VAL A 66 -16.87 9.83 10.05
N GLY A 67 -18.15 9.50 10.24
CA GLY A 67 -19.25 10.47 10.15
C GLY A 67 -19.26 11.17 8.79
N PRO A 68 -19.24 12.52 8.73
CA PRO A 68 -19.20 13.26 7.46
C PRO A 68 -17.94 13.04 6.61
N GLY A 69 -16.87 12.42 7.15
CA GLY A 69 -15.64 12.15 6.40
C GLY A 69 -14.90 13.44 5.99
N LEU A 70 -14.78 13.69 4.69
CA LEU A 70 -14.15 14.91 4.15
C LEU A 70 -15.00 16.15 4.44
N LEU A 71 -14.61 16.95 5.44
CA LEU A 71 -15.35 18.13 5.86
C LEU A 71 -15.26 19.26 4.84
N ARG A 72 -14.08 19.46 4.26
CA ARG A 72 -13.82 20.47 3.22
C ARG A 72 -12.56 20.11 2.46
N HIS A 73 -12.52 20.41 1.16
CA HIS A 73 -11.29 20.38 0.38
C HIS A 73 -11.22 21.57 -0.59
N ASN A 74 -10.03 21.82 -1.11
CA ASN A 74 -9.79 22.74 -2.22
C ASN A 74 -8.63 22.22 -3.08
N TYR A 75 -8.64 22.58 -4.37
CA TYR A 75 -7.51 22.39 -5.25
C TYR A 75 -6.64 23.65 -5.19
N ALA A 76 -5.36 23.48 -4.92
CA ALA A 76 -4.44 24.59 -4.72
C ALA A 76 -3.05 24.30 -5.27
N SER A 77 -2.41 25.36 -5.74
CA SER A 77 -1.02 25.43 -6.17
C SER A 77 -0.32 26.62 -5.51
N CYS A 78 0.97 26.82 -5.82
CA CYS A 78 1.69 28.00 -5.33
C CYS A 78 1.11 29.31 -5.90
N ALA A 79 0.59 29.31 -7.13
CA ALA A 79 -0.07 30.47 -7.75
C ALA A 79 -1.39 30.87 -7.06
N SER A 80 -2.08 29.91 -6.44
CA SER A 80 -3.32 30.17 -5.68
C SER A 80 -3.12 30.50 -4.19
N SER A 81 -1.86 30.68 -3.76
CA SER A 81 -1.49 30.92 -2.37
C SER A 81 -1.52 32.42 -2.01
N PRO A 82 -1.96 32.83 -0.80
CA PRO A 82 -2.56 32.00 0.24
C PRO A 82 -4.05 31.70 -0.05
N PHE A 83 -4.57 30.63 0.55
CA PHE A 83 -5.98 30.26 0.46
C PHE A 83 -6.52 29.79 1.80
N SER A 84 -7.85 29.75 1.95
CA SER A 84 -8.53 29.36 3.19
C SER A 84 -9.57 28.28 2.98
N LEU A 85 -9.73 27.42 3.99
CA LEU A 85 -10.75 26.39 4.09
C LEU A 85 -11.58 26.63 5.36
N THR A 86 -12.88 26.88 5.18
CA THR A 86 -13.82 27.02 6.30
C THR A 86 -14.62 25.75 6.48
N PHE A 87 -14.75 25.26 7.71
CA PHE A 87 -15.51 24.06 8.05
C PHE A 87 -16.14 24.17 9.44
N THR A 88 -17.23 23.43 9.65
CA THR A 88 -17.92 23.37 10.95
C THR A 88 -17.46 22.15 11.74
N ALA A 89 -17.20 22.32 13.04
CA ALA A 89 -16.76 21.26 13.93
C ALA A 89 -17.68 21.08 15.13
N GLN A 90 -17.98 19.82 15.46
CA GLN A 90 -18.63 19.43 16.71
C GLN A 90 -17.57 18.97 17.72
N ALA A 91 -16.63 19.87 18.05
CA ALA A 91 -15.41 19.55 18.79
C ALA A 91 -15.66 18.80 20.12
N ALA A 92 -16.68 19.18 20.89
CA ALA A 92 -17.00 18.51 22.15
C ALA A 92 -17.49 17.07 21.96
N GLN A 93 -18.34 16.83 20.96
CA GLN A 93 -18.86 15.51 20.64
C GLN A 93 -17.78 14.60 20.06
N TRP A 94 -17.01 15.11 19.09
CA TRP A 94 -15.94 14.35 18.44
C TRP A 94 -14.86 13.93 19.43
N LYS A 95 -14.51 14.79 20.40
CA LYS A 95 -13.59 14.44 21.48
C LYS A 95 -14.13 13.28 22.34
N LYS A 96 -15.41 13.28 22.71
CA LYS A 96 -16.04 12.18 23.46
C LYS A 96 -16.01 10.85 22.69
N GLN A 97 -16.08 10.91 21.36
CA GLN A 97 -16.05 9.75 20.48
C GLN A 97 -14.64 9.31 20.09
N LEU A 98 -13.60 9.97 20.60
CA LEU A 98 -12.20 9.76 20.22
C LEU A 98 -11.96 9.98 18.71
N TRP A 99 -12.72 10.89 18.10
CA TRP A 99 -12.52 11.29 16.72
C TRP A 99 -11.50 12.42 16.64
N ALA A 100 -10.77 12.46 15.53
CA ALA A 100 -9.73 13.44 15.26
C ALA A 100 -9.96 14.09 13.90
N VAL A 101 -9.58 15.36 13.77
CA VAL A 101 -9.57 16.08 12.49
C VAL A 101 -8.14 16.16 11.99
N HIS A 102 -7.92 15.64 10.78
CA HIS A 102 -6.63 15.65 10.11
C HIS A 102 -6.66 16.54 8.88
N LEU A 103 -5.58 17.29 8.70
CA LEU A 103 -5.23 17.94 7.46
C LEU A 103 -4.44 16.97 6.58
N ARG A 104 -4.91 16.77 5.35
CA ARG A 104 -4.34 15.86 4.35
C ARG A 104 -4.16 16.60 3.03
N ALA A 105 -3.16 16.19 2.26
CA ALA A 105 -2.96 16.67 0.90
C ALA A 105 -2.48 15.53 0.02
N VAL A 106 -2.88 15.56 -1.25
CA VAL A 106 -2.45 14.63 -2.30
C VAL A 106 -2.15 15.40 -3.57
N LEU A 107 -1.20 14.89 -4.35
CA LEU A 107 -0.85 15.48 -5.65
C LEU A 107 -1.95 15.13 -6.67
N VAL A 108 -2.48 16.13 -7.38
CA VAL A 108 -3.56 15.94 -8.36
C VAL A 108 -3.11 15.10 -9.56
N SER A 109 -1.84 15.20 -9.95
CA SER A 109 -1.24 14.38 -11.00
C SER A 109 -0.91 12.95 -10.57
N GLY A 110 -1.11 12.58 -9.30
CA GLY A 110 -1.19 11.18 -8.90
C GLY A 110 -2.59 10.62 -9.17
N GLY A 111 -2.75 9.30 -9.19
CA GLY A 111 -4.07 8.67 -9.37
C GLY A 111 -4.29 7.40 -8.55
N ASP A 112 -3.26 6.92 -7.87
CA ASP A 112 -3.27 5.77 -6.98
C ASP A 112 -3.50 6.18 -5.53
N LEU A 113 -3.69 5.20 -4.64
CA LEU A 113 -3.84 5.43 -3.20
C LEU A 113 -2.46 5.62 -2.52
N SER A 114 -1.59 6.42 -3.14
CA SER A 114 -0.30 6.81 -2.58
C SER A 114 -0.46 7.65 -1.32
N GLY A 115 0.64 7.79 -0.58
CA GLY A 115 0.70 8.59 0.64
C GLY A 115 0.35 10.07 0.43
N PRO A 116 0.35 10.86 1.52
CA PRO A 116 0.15 12.29 1.40
C PRO A 116 1.30 12.90 0.58
N ALA A 117 1.01 14.03 -0.07
CA ALA A 117 2.00 14.81 -0.79
C ALA A 117 1.76 16.29 -0.52
N TRP A 118 2.82 17.00 -0.18
CA TRP A 118 2.79 18.42 0.16
C TRP A 118 3.71 19.24 -0.75
N PRO A 119 3.39 20.51 -1.02
CA PRO A 119 4.29 21.43 -1.70
C PRO A 119 5.66 21.56 -1.02
N HIS A 120 6.61 22.19 -1.72
CA HIS A 120 7.99 22.37 -1.25
C HIS A 120 8.07 22.97 0.16
N LYS A 121 7.31 24.03 0.45
CA LYS A 121 7.14 24.54 1.81
C LYS A 121 5.70 25.01 2.04
N VAL A 122 5.19 24.74 3.24
CA VAL A 122 3.82 25.09 3.65
C VAL A 122 3.80 25.68 5.05
N GLN A 123 3.08 26.77 5.24
CA GLN A 123 2.71 27.29 6.55
C GLN A 123 1.19 27.30 6.68
N GLY A 124 0.68 26.93 7.84
CA GLY A 124 -0.76 26.95 8.07
C GLY A 124 -1.15 27.40 9.47
N LYS A 125 -2.27 28.10 9.52
CA LYS A 125 -2.89 28.58 10.75
C LYS A 125 -4.33 28.11 10.82
N LEU A 126 -4.73 27.58 11.97
CA LEU A 126 -6.12 27.26 12.28
C LEU A 126 -6.61 28.25 13.32
N ASN A 127 -7.67 28.99 13.00
CA ASN A 127 -8.24 30.02 13.87
C ASN A 127 -7.20 31.05 14.34
N GLY A 128 -6.30 31.46 13.43
CA GLY A 128 -5.20 32.39 13.70
C GLY A 128 -3.97 31.81 14.40
N ARG A 129 -4.01 30.55 14.89
CA ARG A 129 -2.89 29.89 15.57
C ARG A 129 -2.14 28.95 14.63
N GLN A 130 -0.81 28.93 14.70
CA GLN A 130 0.02 28.02 13.88
C GLN A 130 -0.39 26.56 14.12
N CYS A 131 -0.75 25.84 13.05
CA CYS A 131 -1.19 24.45 13.13
C CYS A 131 -0.35 23.48 12.30
N VAL A 132 0.34 23.98 11.26
CA VAL A 132 1.22 23.18 10.42
C VAL A 132 2.40 24.01 9.94
N ALA A 133 3.59 23.42 9.93
CA ALA A 133 4.79 23.96 9.32
C ALA A 133 5.49 22.80 8.60
N ILE A 134 5.59 22.90 7.28
CA ILE A 134 6.23 21.91 6.43
C ILE A 134 7.41 22.59 5.77
N ASP A 135 8.61 22.21 6.19
CA ASP A 135 9.84 22.73 5.61
C ASP A 135 10.31 21.85 4.43
N PRO A 136 11.16 22.39 3.54
CA PRO A 136 11.79 21.61 2.50
C PRO A 136 12.64 20.44 3.03
N PRO A 137 12.90 19.42 2.21
CA PRO A 137 13.91 18.41 2.53
C PRO A 137 15.28 19.06 2.81
N LYS A 138 15.98 18.56 3.83
CA LYS A 138 17.39 18.91 4.06
C LYS A 138 18.26 18.26 2.99
N HIS A 139 19.47 18.79 2.78
CA HIS A 139 20.43 18.23 1.82
C HIS A 139 20.60 16.71 2.02
N LEU A 140 20.49 15.94 0.92
CA LEU A 140 20.55 14.46 0.89
C LEU A 140 19.46 13.72 1.68
N HIS A 141 18.42 14.42 2.15
CA HIS A 141 17.32 13.79 2.88
C HIS A 141 16.01 13.90 2.11
N VAL A 142 15.28 12.79 2.00
CA VAL A 142 13.90 12.79 1.52
C VAL A 142 12.98 13.22 2.65
N ARG A 143 12.11 14.21 2.41
CA ARG A 143 11.10 14.62 3.39
C ARG A 143 10.07 13.52 3.55
N ARG A 144 9.78 13.14 4.79
CA ARG A 144 8.71 12.19 5.11
C ARG A 144 7.38 12.92 5.09
N GLU A 145 6.54 12.57 4.14
CA GLU A 145 5.21 13.13 4.04
C GLU A 145 4.27 12.51 5.08
N GLN A 146 3.47 13.36 5.72
CA GLN A 146 2.57 12.97 6.81
C GLN A 146 1.24 13.73 6.78
N CYS A 147 0.26 13.26 7.55
CA CYS A 147 -0.97 13.99 7.85
C CYS A 147 -0.80 14.80 9.14
N TYR A 148 -1.49 15.94 9.26
CA TYR A 148 -1.35 16.83 10.41
C TYR A 148 -2.61 16.87 11.26
N ASN A 149 -2.49 16.66 12.57
CA ASN A 149 -3.62 16.65 13.50
C ASN A 149 -4.03 18.08 13.86
N LEU A 150 -5.22 18.49 13.42
CA LEU A 150 -5.81 19.80 13.70
C LEU A 150 -6.62 19.84 15.00
N THR A 151 -6.96 18.67 15.55
CA THR A 151 -7.84 18.51 16.72
C THR A 151 -7.50 19.44 17.89
N PRO A 152 -6.22 19.66 18.27
CA PRO A 152 -5.87 20.50 19.41
C PRO A 152 -6.28 21.98 19.28
N LEU A 153 -6.52 22.46 18.06
CA LEU A 153 -6.83 23.87 17.77
C LEU A 153 -8.27 24.09 17.30
N LEU A 154 -9.09 23.04 17.28
CA LEU A 154 -10.50 23.12 16.91
C LEU A 154 -11.32 23.89 17.94
N LYS A 155 -12.30 24.65 17.43
CA LYS A 155 -13.37 25.28 18.20
C LYS A 155 -14.71 24.63 17.86
N GLN A 156 -15.67 24.71 18.76
CA GLN A 156 -17.05 24.34 18.47
C GLN A 156 -17.62 25.33 17.43
N GLY A 157 -18.28 24.83 16.38
CA GLY A 157 -18.84 25.66 15.32
C GLY A 157 -17.84 25.94 14.19
N ALA A 158 -17.84 27.16 13.66
CA ALA A 158 -17.03 27.53 12.50
C ALA A 158 -15.53 27.59 12.83
N ASN A 159 -14.72 27.01 11.95
CA ASN A 159 -13.26 27.03 11.99
C ASN A 159 -12.72 27.48 10.63
N THR A 160 -11.66 28.28 10.64
CA THR A 160 -10.99 28.75 9.42
C THR A 160 -9.53 28.29 9.42
N LEU A 161 -9.18 27.50 8.42
CA LEU A 161 -7.81 27.05 8.15
C LEU A 161 -7.23 27.88 7.01
N GLU A 162 -6.18 28.65 7.29
CA GLU A 162 -5.40 29.41 6.32
C GLU A 162 -4.13 28.63 5.97
N LEU A 163 -3.84 28.49 4.68
CA LEU A 163 -2.64 27.82 4.17
C LEU A 163 -1.88 28.73 3.21
N ARG A 164 -0.56 28.71 3.33
CA ARG A 164 0.36 29.42 2.46
C ARG A 164 1.40 28.45 1.93
N PHE A 165 1.41 28.29 0.61
CA PHE A 165 2.39 27.51 -0.12
C PHE A 165 3.53 28.41 -0.59
N PHE A 166 4.72 27.85 -0.61
CA PHE A 166 5.93 28.49 -1.10
C PHE A 166 6.59 27.56 -2.13
N PRO A 167 6.92 28.07 -3.33
CA PRO A 167 7.56 27.28 -4.36
C PRO A 167 9.01 26.94 -3.99
N SER A 168 9.58 25.94 -4.67
CA SER A 168 11.02 25.70 -4.62
C SER A 168 11.76 26.88 -5.27
N PRO A 169 12.84 27.41 -4.67
CA PRO A 169 13.64 28.45 -5.29
C PRO A 169 14.32 27.96 -6.59
N ASP A 170 14.58 26.66 -6.68
CA ASP A 170 15.27 26.04 -7.81
C ASP A 170 14.31 25.60 -8.93
N ARG A 171 13.00 25.85 -8.79
CA ARG A 171 12.01 25.48 -9.80
C ARG A 171 12.27 26.24 -11.10
N ARG A 172 12.45 25.50 -12.20
CA ARG A 172 12.63 26.12 -13.53
C ARG A 172 11.31 26.69 -14.05
N LYS A 173 11.38 27.70 -14.93
CA LYS A 173 10.19 28.37 -15.48
C LYS A 173 9.35 27.46 -16.38
N ASP A 174 9.99 26.47 -17.01
CA ASP A 174 9.40 25.48 -17.91
C ASP A 174 8.78 24.28 -17.19
N GLU A 175 9.13 24.05 -15.91
CA GLU A 175 8.53 22.96 -15.14
C GLU A 175 7.04 23.22 -14.91
N PRO A 176 6.15 22.24 -15.14
CA PRO A 176 4.72 22.42 -14.93
C PRO A 176 4.41 22.72 -13.47
N GLU A 177 3.41 23.56 -13.22
CA GLU A 177 2.99 23.84 -11.85
C GLU A 177 2.28 22.63 -11.24
N GLU A 178 2.72 22.25 -10.05
CA GLU A 178 2.09 21.16 -9.30
C GLU A 178 0.82 21.64 -8.60
N ASN A 179 -0.26 20.89 -8.83
CA ASN A 179 -1.55 21.10 -8.20
C ASN A 179 -1.78 20.03 -7.11
N TYR A 180 -2.29 20.48 -5.97
CA TYR A 180 -2.56 19.65 -4.81
C TYR A 180 -4.05 19.70 -4.48
N CYS A 181 -4.63 18.57 -4.08
CA CYS A 181 -5.93 18.56 -3.41
C CYS A 181 -5.67 18.51 -1.92
N VAL A 182 -6.12 19.55 -1.20
CA VAL A 182 -5.91 19.68 0.24
C VAL A 182 -7.26 19.59 0.92
N GLY A 183 -7.36 18.78 1.97
CA GLY A 183 -8.62 18.58 2.68
C GLY A 183 -8.48 18.46 4.19
N VAL A 184 -9.56 18.87 4.85
CA VAL A 184 -9.81 18.69 6.28
C VAL A 184 -10.73 17.48 6.43
N VAL A 185 -10.23 16.44 7.11
CA VAL A 185 -10.84 15.12 7.15
C VAL A 185 -11.14 14.73 8.59
N LEU A 186 -12.38 14.34 8.87
CA LEU A 186 -12.77 13.77 10.15
C LEU A 186 -12.51 12.27 10.16
N THR A 187 -11.79 11.81 11.18
CA THR A 187 -11.23 10.47 11.26
C THR A 187 -11.40 9.86 12.64
N ARG A 188 -11.23 8.54 12.74
CA ARG A 188 -11.11 7.84 14.02
C ARG A 188 -9.86 6.95 14.01
N PRO A 189 -9.17 6.77 15.15
CA PRO A 189 -8.12 5.77 15.25
C PRO A 189 -8.66 4.36 14.96
N ARG A 190 -7.89 3.57 14.22
CA ARG A 190 -8.16 2.15 13.96
C ARG A 190 -6.96 1.33 14.46
N SER A 191 -7.23 0.32 15.27
CA SER A 191 -6.20 -0.57 15.80
C SER A 191 -5.75 -1.61 14.78
N VAL A 192 -4.54 -2.15 14.98
CA VAL A 192 -4.03 -3.32 14.24
C VAL A 192 -5.03 -4.48 14.31
N ALA A 193 -5.51 -4.81 15.52
CA ALA A 193 -6.48 -5.87 15.72
C ALA A 193 -7.76 -5.69 14.87
N SER A 194 -8.25 -4.46 14.72
CA SER A 194 -9.42 -4.18 13.87
C SER A 194 -9.13 -4.39 12.38
N ILE A 195 -7.93 -4.07 11.91
CA ILE A 195 -7.52 -4.33 10.53
C ILE A 195 -7.37 -5.83 10.30
N LEU A 196 -6.69 -6.54 11.20
CA LEU A 196 -6.52 -8.00 11.13
C LEU A 196 -7.87 -8.71 11.08
N ALA A 197 -8.78 -8.39 12.01
CA ALA A 197 -10.12 -8.99 12.05
C ALA A 197 -10.89 -8.76 10.74
N ARG A 198 -10.79 -7.57 10.15
CA ARG A 198 -11.42 -7.27 8.85
C ARG A 198 -10.84 -8.09 7.71
N ILE A 199 -9.52 -8.25 7.64
CA ILE A 199 -8.85 -9.07 6.61
C ILE A 199 -9.31 -10.52 6.75
N ARG A 200 -9.22 -11.09 7.96
CA ARG A 200 -9.66 -12.46 8.25
C ARG A 200 -11.12 -12.70 7.84
N THR A 201 -12.02 -11.77 8.18
CA THR A 201 -13.45 -11.92 7.89
C THR A 201 -13.78 -11.76 6.39
N ARG A 202 -12.99 -10.99 5.64
CA ARG A 202 -13.25 -10.71 4.21
C ARG A 202 -12.51 -11.64 3.27
N SER A 203 -11.53 -12.38 3.77
CA SER A 203 -10.79 -13.32 2.94
C SER A 203 -11.70 -14.46 2.54
N THR A 204 -11.77 -14.71 1.23
CA THR A 204 -12.58 -15.77 0.61
C THR A 204 -11.71 -16.82 -0.08
N GLU A 205 -10.38 -16.75 0.12
CA GLU A 205 -9.46 -17.71 -0.47
C GLU A 205 -9.66 -19.08 0.18
N THR A 206 -9.60 -20.11 -0.65
CA THR A 206 -9.72 -21.53 -0.26
C THR A 206 -8.40 -22.24 -0.54
N VAL A 207 -8.24 -23.47 -0.05
CA VAL A 207 -7.10 -24.31 -0.42
C VAL A 207 -7.05 -24.51 -1.94
N ALA A 208 -8.20 -24.75 -2.58
CA ALA A 208 -8.27 -24.95 -4.03
C ALA A 208 -7.86 -23.69 -4.83
N SER A 209 -8.35 -22.51 -4.45
CA SER A 209 -7.97 -21.26 -5.13
C SER A 209 -6.52 -20.87 -4.87
N GLY A 210 -6.00 -21.14 -3.67
CA GLY A 210 -4.59 -20.97 -3.35
C GLY A 210 -3.68 -21.91 -4.15
N ARG A 211 -4.06 -23.17 -4.32
CA ARG A 211 -3.35 -24.14 -5.19
C ARG A 211 -3.38 -23.69 -6.64
N ALA A 212 -4.55 -23.34 -7.18
CA ALA A 212 -4.70 -22.87 -8.55
C ALA A 212 -3.87 -21.60 -8.84
N ARG A 213 -3.70 -20.72 -7.84
CA ARG A 213 -2.78 -19.59 -7.93
C ARG A 213 -1.34 -20.04 -8.15
N VAL A 214 -0.86 -21.02 -7.38
CA VAL A 214 0.51 -21.55 -7.52
C VAL A 214 0.67 -22.24 -8.87
N GLU A 215 -0.27 -23.11 -9.26
CA GLU A 215 -0.28 -23.78 -10.57
C GLU A 215 -0.14 -22.79 -11.72
N ARG A 216 -0.94 -21.72 -11.71
CA ARG A 216 -0.85 -20.65 -12.72
C ARG A 216 0.54 -20.01 -12.77
N LEU A 217 1.14 -19.70 -11.62
CA LEU A 217 2.46 -19.06 -11.56
C LEU A 217 3.57 -19.99 -12.08
N LEU A 218 3.47 -21.30 -11.82
CA LEU A 218 4.41 -22.29 -12.36
C LEU A 218 4.29 -22.40 -13.88
N LEU A 219 3.06 -22.49 -14.41
CA LEU A 219 2.82 -22.54 -15.86
C LEU A 219 3.33 -21.29 -16.58
N GLU A 220 3.10 -20.11 -16.01
CA GLU A 220 3.63 -18.84 -16.54
C GLU A 220 5.16 -18.81 -16.56
N GLN A 221 5.82 -19.49 -15.62
CA GLN A 221 7.28 -19.59 -15.58
C GLN A 221 7.80 -20.53 -16.68
N VAL A 222 7.21 -21.73 -16.81
CA VAL A 222 7.57 -22.69 -17.87
C VAL A 222 7.43 -22.05 -19.26
N ALA A 223 6.33 -21.35 -19.50
CA ALA A 223 6.10 -20.66 -20.78
C ALA A 223 7.16 -19.57 -21.07
N LYS A 224 7.69 -18.88 -20.05
CA LYS A 224 8.77 -17.90 -20.22
C LYS A 224 10.11 -18.56 -20.52
N ASP A 225 10.39 -19.67 -19.85
CA ASP A 225 11.62 -20.44 -20.04
C ASP A 225 11.67 -21.03 -21.46
N GLU A 226 10.56 -21.60 -21.95
CA GLU A 226 10.41 -22.11 -23.33
C GLU A 226 10.51 -21.01 -24.39
N ALA A 227 10.02 -19.81 -24.10
CA ALA A 227 10.10 -18.65 -24.99
C ALA A 227 11.51 -18.02 -25.05
N GLY A 228 12.49 -18.56 -24.31
CA GLY A 228 13.87 -18.05 -24.27
C GLY A 228 13.97 -16.65 -23.66
N GLN A 229 12.95 -16.20 -22.91
CA GLN A 229 12.94 -14.91 -22.21
C GLN A 229 13.55 -15.09 -20.82
N GLN A 230 14.83 -15.48 -20.77
CA GLN A 230 15.61 -15.33 -19.54
C GLN A 230 15.95 -13.85 -19.40
N ASP A 231 15.21 -13.15 -18.55
CA ASP A 231 15.48 -11.75 -18.24
C ASP A 231 16.81 -11.67 -17.46
N GLU A 232 17.93 -11.46 -18.17
CA GLU A 232 19.28 -11.30 -17.60
C GLU A 232 19.40 -10.12 -16.61
N CYS A 233 18.32 -9.35 -16.40
CA CYS A 233 18.25 -8.24 -15.45
C CYS A 233 17.04 -8.32 -14.50
N ALA A 234 16.36 -9.46 -14.40
CA ALA A 234 15.36 -9.60 -13.35
C ALA A 234 16.08 -9.95 -12.03
N VAL A 235 16.05 -9.02 -11.07
CA VAL A 235 16.15 -9.32 -9.64
C VAL A 235 14.91 -10.13 -9.22
N THR A 236 14.64 -11.24 -9.90
CA THR A 236 13.57 -12.18 -9.62
C THR A 236 14.15 -13.60 -9.57
N GLY A 237 15.21 -13.81 -8.79
CA GLY A 237 15.74 -15.17 -8.56
C GLY A 237 14.65 -16.07 -7.98
N ASN A 238 14.35 -17.21 -8.59
CA ASN A 238 13.51 -18.32 -8.09
C ASN A 238 12.20 -18.01 -7.29
N PHE A 239 11.68 -16.78 -7.28
CA PHE A 239 10.52 -16.37 -6.48
C PHE A 239 9.21 -17.02 -6.97
N GLY A 240 9.21 -17.55 -8.20
CA GLY A 240 8.07 -18.21 -8.81
C GLY A 240 7.84 -19.64 -8.31
N ARG A 241 8.86 -20.31 -7.78
CA ARG A 241 8.79 -21.75 -7.41
C ARG A 241 9.13 -22.05 -5.96
N THR A 242 9.53 -21.05 -5.19
CA THR A 242 10.07 -21.25 -3.84
C THR A 242 9.25 -20.50 -2.80
N LEU A 243 8.97 -21.16 -1.67
CA LEU A 243 8.36 -20.58 -0.48
C LEU A 243 9.29 -20.80 0.71
N ARG A 244 9.72 -19.73 1.37
CA ARG A 244 10.48 -19.80 2.62
C ARG A 244 9.53 -19.85 3.82
N PRO A 245 9.76 -20.74 4.80
CA PRO A 245 8.97 -20.77 6.04
C PRO A 245 9.09 -19.49 6.89
N ALA A 246 10.23 -18.81 6.80
CA ALA A 246 10.46 -17.55 7.47
C ALA A 246 9.79 -16.37 6.74
N CYS A 247 9.10 -15.52 7.49
CA CYS A 247 8.42 -14.34 6.99
C CYS A 247 9.43 -13.31 6.46
N PRO A 248 9.25 -12.74 5.25
CA PRO A 248 10.16 -11.73 4.69
C PRO A 248 10.10 -10.39 5.45
N VAL A 249 9.15 -10.20 6.35
CA VAL A 249 8.98 -8.97 7.14
C VAL A 249 9.60 -9.08 8.53
N SER A 250 9.32 -10.17 9.25
CA SER A 250 9.78 -10.37 10.63
C SER A 250 11.02 -11.24 10.74
N HIS A 251 11.36 -12.01 9.70
CA HIS A 251 12.36 -13.08 9.74
C HIS A 251 12.06 -14.17 10.79
N CYS A 252 10.83 -14.25 11.27
CA CYS A 252 10.32 -15.31 12.14
C CYS A 252 9.48 -16.30 11.33
N PRO A 253 9.21 -17.51 11.85
CA PRO A 253 8.20 -18.41 11.29
C PRO A 253 6.87 -17.71 11.01
N ILE A 254 6.24 -18.08 9.90
CA ILE A 254 4.93 -17.56 9.51
C ILE A 254 3.84 -18.28 10.30
N GLU A 255 3.13 -17.52 11.14
CA GLU A 255 1.99 -18.01 11.91
C GLU A 255 0.72 -17.96 11.07
N GLU A 256 0.45 -16.81 10.44
CA GLU A 256 -0.72 -16.58 9.59
C GLU A 256 -0.30 -16.17 8.18
N ALA A 257 -0.32 -17.11 7.25
CA ALA A 257 0.06 -16.91 5.86
C ALA A 257 -0.92 -15.99 5.13
N ALA A 258 -0.40 -14.85 4.66
CA ALA A 258 -1.11 -13.89 3.86
C ALA A 258 -0.34 -13.51 2.59
N ILE A 259 -1.08 -13.08 1.58
CA ILE A 259 -0.55 -12.58 0.30
C ILE A 259 -1.40 -11.42 -0.21
N GLY A 260 -0.88 -10.67 -1.18
CA GLY A 260 -1.70 -9.74 -1.95
C GLY A 260 -2.50 -10.42 -3.06
N ARG A 261 -3.76 -10.00 -3.24
CA ARG A 261 -4.66 -10.49 -4.29
C ARG A 261 -4.02 -10.42 -5.68
N HIS A 262 -3.25 -9.38 -5.95
CA HIS A 262 -2.60 -9.12 -7.24
C HIS A 262 -1.10 -9.48 -7.27
N CYS A 263 -0.59 -10.15 -6.24
CA CYS A 263 0.79 -10.61 -6.21
C CYS A 263 1.03 -11.76 -7.21
N ASN A 264 2.13 -11.68 -7.96
CA ASN A 264 2.59 -12.71 -8.89
C ASN A 264 3.86 -13.39 -8.36
N HIS A 265 3.78 -13.95 -7.16
CA HIS A 265 4.83 -14.73 -6.51
C HIS A 265 4.21 -15.74 -5.55
N VAL A 266 4.94 -16.79 -5.19
CA VAL A 266 4.46 -17.84 -4.27
C VAL A 266 4.75 -17.51 -2.81
N GLN A 267 5.83 -16.77 -2.53
CA GLN A 267 6.20 -16.39 -1.17
C GLN A 267 5.05 -15.64 -0.45
N VAL A 268 4.62 -16.17 0.69
CA VAL A 268 3.67 -15.53 1.60
C VAL A 268 4.41 -14.77 2.71
N PHE A 269 3.69 -13.94 3.44
CA PHE A 269 4.21 -13.23 4.61
C PHE A 269 3.26 -13.39 5.80
N ASP A 270 3.78 -13.22 7.00
CA ASP A 270 2.97 -13.21 8.22
C ASP A 270 2.07 -11.97 8.28
N LEU A 271 0.77 -12.20 8.41
CA LEU A 271 -0.24 -11.16 8.41
C LEU A 271 0.00 -10.13 9.52
N GLN A 272 0.27 -10.60 10.74
CA GLN A 272 0.41 -9.72 11.90
C GLN A 272 1.67 -8.85 11.79
N ALA A 273 2.80 -9.45 11.42
CA ALA A 273 4.05 -8.76 11.16
C ALA A 273 3.88 -7.68 10.08
N TYR A 274 3.20 -8.01 8.99
CA TYR A 274 2.94 -7.08 7.89
C TYR A 274 2.15 -5.85 8.34
N ILE A 275 1.04 -6.02 9.06
CA ILE A 275 0.25 -4.87 9.55
C ILE A 275 1.03 -4.08 10.61
N ALA A 276 1.78 -4.74 11.49
CA ALA A 276 2.57 -4.08 12.53
C ALA A 276 3.70 -3.20 11.97
N VAL A 277 4.44 -3.68 10.96
CA VAL A 277 5.47 -2.87 10.27
C VAL A 277 4.83 -1.65 9.61
N ASN A 278 3.70 -1.83 8.94
CA ASN A 278 2.96 -0.72 8.34
C ASN A 278 2.49 0.32 9.37
N GLN A 279 2.10 -0.10 10.57
CA GLN A 279 1.76 0.83 11.65
C GLN A 279 2.96 1.68 12.10
N ARG A 280 4.13 1.04 12.24
CA ARG A 280 5.38 1.69 12.72
C ARG A 280 6.05 2.53 11.65
N MET A 281 5.81 2.25 10.37
CA MET A 281 6.42 2.95 9.26
C MET A 281 5.99 4.43 9.26
N ARG A 282 6.97 5.33 9.41
CA ARG A 282 6.72 6.78 9.46
C ARG A 282 6.49 7.40 8.08
N SER A 283 7.02 6.79 7.02
CA SER A 283 6.81 7.24 5.65
C SER A 283 5.48 6.69 5.14
N LEU A 284 4.45 7.54 5.08
CA LEU A 284 3.11 7.10 4.68
C LEU A 284 3.04 6.68 3.20
N ASP A 285 3.94 7.19 2.36
CA ASP A 285 4.10 6.82 0.94
C ASP A 285 4.74 5.44 0.73
N LYS A 286 5.43 4.90 1.74
CA LYS A 286 6.04 3.57 1.71
C LYS A 286 5.23 2.50 2.43
N ARG A 287 4.15 2.89 3.13
CA ARG A 287 3.19 1.95 3.70
C ARG A 287 2.44 1.24 2.57
N TRP A 288 1.93 0.06 2.90
CA TRP A 288 1.04 -0.74 2.06
C TRP A 288 1.73 -1.13 0.76
N THR A 289 2.97 -1.58 0.88
CA THR A 289 3.79 -2.14 -0.19
C THR A 289 4.05 -3.60 0.12
N CYS A 290 3.91 -4.47 -0.88
CA CYS A 290 4.22 -5.89 -0.72
C CYS A 290 5.70 -6.07 -0.37
N PRO A 291 6.05 -6.83 0.68
CA PRO A 291 7.44 -7.03 1.08
C PRO A 291 8.24 -7.93 0.13
N VAL A 292 7.57 -8.59 -0.82
CA VAL A 292 8.20 -9.50 -1.79
C VAL A 292 8.35 -8.81 -3.15
N CYS A 293 7.25 -8.41 -3.78
CA CYS A 293 7.28 -7.84 -5.14
C CYS A 293 7.22 -6.31 -5.21
N SER A 294 7.17 -5.61 -4.06
CA SER A 294 7.08 -4.15 -4.01
C SER A 294 5.83 -3.53 -4.68
N LEU A 295 4.84 -4.32 -5.09
CA LEU A 295 3.57 -3.82 -5.59
C LEU A 295 2.73 -3.19 -4.47
N PRO A 296 1.86 -2.21 -4.75
CA PRO A 296 0.90 -1.69 -3.78
C PRO A 296 0.01 -2.81 -3.23
N LEU A 297 -0.11 -2.86 -1.91
CA LEU A 297 -0.82 -3.89 -1.15
C LEU A 297 -1.54 -3.26 0.03
N ARG A 298 -2.74 -2.71 -0.21
CA ARG A 298 -3.55 -2.13 0.86
C ARG A 298 -4.25 -3.22 1.67
N PRO A 299 -4.72 -2.95 2.90
CA PRO A 299 -5.42 -3.95 3.70
C PRO A 299 -6.61 -4.62 3.02
N ASP A 300 -7.31 -3.93 2.12
CA ASP A 300 -8.45 -4.51 1.38
C ASP A 300 -8.00 -5.53 0.31
N ASP A 301 -6.73 -5.50 -0.11
CA ASP A 301 -6.13 -6.37 -1.11
C ASP A 301 -5.35 -7.53 -0.48
N VAL A 302 -5.14 -7.52 0.84
CA VAL A 302 -4.53 -8.63 1.58
C VAL A 302 -5.56 -9.74 1.73
N VAL A 303 -5.15 -10.97 1.40
CA VAL A 303 -5.96 -12.18 1.57
C VAL A 303 -5.17 -13.24 2.34
N MET A 304 -5.86 -14.08 3.11
CA MET A 304 -5.28 -15.28 3.70
C MET A 304 -4.92 -16.27 2.59
N HIS A 305 -3.93 -17.14 2.83
CA HIS A 305 -3.52 -18.13 1.84
C HIS A 305 -3.54 -19.57 2.41
N PRO A 306 -4.73 -20.21 2.51
CA PRO A 306 -4.89 -21.49 3.19
C PRO A 306 -4.06 -22.65 2.63
N PHE A 307 -3.77 -22.66 1.33
CA PHE A 307 -2.93 -23.71 0.72
C PHE A 307 -1.49 -23.67 1.27
N ALA A 308 -0.81 -22.52 1.13
CA ALA A 308 0.49 -22.28 1.75
C ALA A 308 0.47 -22.45 3.28
N GLN A 309 -0.61 -22.01 3.96
CA GLN A 309 -0.76 -22.25 5.40
C GLN A 309 -0.71 -23.74 5.72
N GLY A 310 -1.45 -24.58 4.98
CA GLY A 310 -1.44 -26.03 5.18
C GLY A 310 -0.06 -26.65 4.99
N ILE A 311 0.73 -26.15 4.04
CA ILE A 311 2.13 -26.59 3.86
C ILE A 311 3.01 -26.14 5.03
N LEU A 312 2.88 -24.89 5.47
CA LEU A 312 3.65 -24.39 6.63
C LEU A 312 3.28 -25.15 7.92
N ASP A 313 2.02 -25.55 8.06
CA ASP A 313 1.54 -26.31 9.21
C ASP A 313 2.12 -27.74 9.26
N THR A 314 2.54 -28.34 8.14
CA THR A 314 3.25 -29.64 8.16
C THR A 314 4.70 -29.53 8.65
N LEU A 315 5.27 -28.32 8.65
CA LEU A 315 6.65 -28.06 9.06
C LEU A 315 6.75 -27.55 10.51
N ARG A 316 5.64 -27.49 11.24
CA ARG A 316 5.58 -26.94 12.60
C ARG A 316 6.52 -27.68 13.54
N GLY A 317 7.47 -26.96 14.13
CA GLY A 317 8.51 -27.48 15.01
C GLY A 317 9.85 -27.70 14.31
N ASP A 318 9.87 -27.81 12.98
CA ASP A 318 11.05 -28.05 12.16
C ASP A 318 11.34 -26.90 11.19
N GLU A 319 10.67 -25.75 11.32
CA GLU A 319 10.79 -24.63 10.37
C GLU A 319 12.23 -24.12 10.21
N ASP A 320 13.01 -24.13 11.28
CA ASP A 320 14.41 -23.67 11.28
C ASP A 320 15.36 -24.63 10.55
N LEU A 321 14.92 -25.86 10.26
CA LEU A 321 15.67 -26.85 9.50
C LEU A 321 15.39 -26.75 7.99
N VAL A 322 14.35 -26.04 7.58
CA VAL A 322 13.91 -25.92 6.19
C VAL A 322 14.28 -24.54 5.66
N GLU A 323 15.24 -24.47 4.74
CA GLU A 323 15.61 -23.23 4.06
C GLU A 323 14.48 -22.77 3.11
N ALA A 324 13.92 -23.73 2.38
CA ALA A 324 12.98 -23.47 1.30
C ALA A 324 12.08 -24.67 1.02
N ILE A 325 10.85 -24.39 0.63
CA ILE A 325 9.92 -25.32 0.00
C ILE A 325 9.95 -25.04 -1.50
N VAL A 326 10.19 -26.07 -2.32
CA VAL A 326 10.29 -25.98 -3.78
C VAL A 326 9.09 -26.69 -4.41
N PHE A 327 8.37 -25.99 -5.28
CA PHE A 327 7.22 -26.53 -6.00
C PHE A 327 7.64 -27.18 -7.33
N ASN A 328 7.21 -28.43 -7.51
CA ASN A 328 7.28 -29.19 -8.76
C ASN A 328 6.20 -28.72 -9.74
N GLU A 329 6.31 -29.09 -11.02
CA GLU A 329 5.40 -28.64 -12.08
C GLU A 329 3.93 -29.04 -11.85
N ASP A 330 3.70 -30.15 -11.15
CA ASP A 330 2.38 -30.66 -10.76
C ASP A 330 1.83 -30.04 -9.46
N CYS A 331 2.51 -29.01 -8.92
CA CYS A 331 2.25 -28.40 -7.61
C CYS A 331 2.41 -29.32 -6.40
N SER A 332 3.04 -30.49 -6.55
CA SER A 332 3.68 -31.14 -5.40
C SER A 332 4.89 -30.32 -4.93
N TRP A 333 5.38 -30.58 -3.72
CA TRP A 333 6.46 -29.80 -3.14
C TRP A 333 7.45 -30.68 -2.38
N SER A 334 8.68 -30.21 -2.28
CA SER A 334 9.76 -30.81 -1.49
C SER A 334 10.47 -29.74 -0.66
N THR A 335 11.18 -30.15 0.39
CA THR A 335 11.93 -29.25 1.27
C THR A 335 13.42 -29.29 0.95
N VAL A 336 14.07 -28.14 1.00
CA VAL A 336 15.52 -27.99 1.01
C VAL A 336 15.97 -27.72 2.45
N SER A 337 16.88 -28.53 2.96
CA SER A 337 17.39 -28.41 4.32
C SER A 337 18.38 -27.26 4.45
N ALA A 338 18.31 -26.53 5.56
CA ALA A 338 19.33 -25.54 5.93
C ALA A 338 20.61 -26.28 6.31
N VAL A 339 21.62 -26.31 5.43
CA VAL A 339 22.93 -26.85 5.78
C VAL A 339 23.54 -25.93 6.85
N LYS A 340 23.63 -26.42 8.08
CA LYS A 340 24.47 -25.78 9.11
C LYS A 340 25.91 -26.10 8.75
N GLU A 341 26.60 -25.20 8.07
CA GLU A 341 28.06 -25.20 8.10
C GLU A 341 28.46 -25.03 9.58
N LYS A 342 28.78 -26.14 10.23
CA LYS A 342 29.58 -26.09 11.44
C LYS A 342 30.96 -25.62 11.00
N GLU A 343 31.37 -24.44 11.42
CA GLU A 343 32.79 -24.12 11.54
C GLU A 343 33.40 -25.09 12.55
N GLU A 344 33.84 -26.25 12.07
CA GLU A 344 34.79 -27.08 12.80
C GLU A 344 36.19 -26.52 12.54
N ASN A 345 36.66 -25.72 13.50
CA ASN A 345 38.09 -25.58 13.74
C ASN A 345 38.64 -26.96 14.13
N GLY A 346 39.49 -27.54 13.29
CA GLY A 346 40.25 -28.74 13.61
C GLY A 346 40.87 -29.35 12.38
N ASP A 347 42.18 -29.13 12.23
CA ASP A 347 43.05 -29.84 11.29
C ASP A 347 42.82 -31.36 11.31
N GLU A 348 42.68 -32.00 10.14
CA GLU A 348 43.44 -33.21 9.76
C GLU A 348 43.05 -33.68 8.34
N GLU A 349 44.09 -34.03 7.58
CA GLU A 349 44.06 -34.58 6.23
C GLU A 349 43.43 -35.99 6.20
N GLY A 350 42.63 -36.30 5.18
CA GLY A 350 42.19 -37.68 4.92
C GLY A 350 41.16 -37.83 3.81
N GLU A 351 41.55 -38.50 2.73
CA GLU A 351 40.78 -38.80 1.53
C GLU A 351 39.53 -39.68 1.75
N GLY A 352 38.50 -39.49 0.90
CA GLY A 352 37.75 -40.62 0.33
C GLY A 352 36.22 -40.59 0.39
N GLY A 353 35.59 -40.58 -0.80
CA GLY A 353 34.40 -41.39 -1.10
C GLY A 353 33.03 -40.79 -0.78
N GLY A 354 32.29 -40.40 -1.81
CA GLY A 354 30.91 -39.91 -1.69
C GLY A 354 29.86 -40.99 -1.50
N SER A 355 28.71 -40.59 -0.95
CA SER A 355 27.39 -41.15 -1.29
C SER A 355 26.31 -40.13 -0.91
N SER A 356 25.42 -39.80 -1.85
CA SER A 356 24.22 -38.98 -1.62
C SER A 356 23.08 -39.88 -1.18
N GLU A 357 22.41 -39.56 -0.07
CA GLU A 357 21.24 -40.31 0.40
C GLU A 357 19.95 -39.50 0.17
N LEU A 358 19.04 -40.06 -0.62
CA LEU A 358 17.69 -39.56 -0.90
C LEU A 358 16.73 -40.18 0.12
N ILE A 359 16.09 -39.38 0.97
CA ILE A 359 15.00 -39.85 1.83
C ILE A 359 13.68 -39.42 1.19
N ALA A 360 12.99 -40.37 0.58
CA ALA A 360 11.59 -40.25 0.20
C ALA A 360 10.72 -40.66 1.39
N LEU A 361 9.94 -39.74 1.94
CA LEU A 361 8.86 -40.08 2.86
C LEU A 361 7.58 -40.27 2.04
N SER A 362 7.19 -41.53 1.87
CA SER A 362 5.91 -41.94 1.28
C SER A 362 4.82 -41.98 2.34
N ASP A 363 3.64 -41.51 1.94
CA ASP A 363 2.38 -41.54 2.69
C ASP A 363 2.05 -42.91 3.29
N SER A 364 1.38 -42.88 4.45
CA SER A 364 0.61 -44.00 4.99
C SER A 364 -0.65 -43.45 5.67
N GLU A 365 -1.78 -43.68 5.01
CA GLU A 365 -3.19 -43.69 5.45
C GLU A 365 -3.83 -42.43 6.07
#